data_AF-A0AAC9Z8W9-F1
#
_entry.id   AF-A0AAC9Z8W9-F1
#
_cell.length_a   1.000
_cell.length_b   1.000
_cell.length_c   1.000
_cell.angle_alpha   90.00
_cell.angle_beta   90.00
_cell.angle_gamma   90.00
#
_symmetry.space_group_name_H-M   'P 1'
#
loop_
_entity.id
_entity.type
_entity.pdbx_description
1 polymer ?
#
loop_
_entity_poly.entity_id
_entity_poly.type
_entity_poly.pdbx_seq_one_letter_code
_entity_poly.pdbx_strand_id
1 'polypeptide(L)'
;MGKLQGKVVEVRASSLDEQSPKIGEALKEIRKLSGLTQAEMAELLNVGQASVSKFEKGRTDMQLCTVQKYVEALGGTLRVSAAFDAGSSLCLHVREAFDVELDHEDQLVLPIFTEEPFRPHRDVVLSIRPKFSSRIMSGEKTVELRRRFPKSAPKGTIAYIYSTSPERAMVGVAEISSVRKLAIEEIWRRYADVAFIERPEFDRYFEGLDEGFALEFANARPFETPLELTDLRERFGFEPPQSFLYAKRDLRKFLKDEHSVVSH
;
A
#
# COMPACT_ATOMS: atom_id res chain seq x y z
N MET A 1 -32.25 17.97 -5.16
CA MET A 1 -31.03 17.36 -4.61
C MET A 1 -30.48 16.28 -5.57
N GLY A 2 -30.05 16.62 -6.80
CA GLY A 2 -29.69 15.57 -7.78
C GLY A 2 -28.72 15.94 -8.91
N LYS A 3 -28.05 17.11 -8.88
CA LYS A 3 -27.27 17.58 -10.04
C LYS A 3 -25.79 17.17 -10.06
N LEU A 4 -25.24 16.68 -8.94
CA LEU A 4 -23.80 16.40 -8.77
C LEU A 4 -23.47 15.02 -8.18
N GLN A 5 -24.48 14.20 -7.92
CA GLN A 5 -24.26 12.85 -7.38
C GLN A 5 -23.45 12.03 -8.40
N GLY A 6 -22.23 11.64 -8.01
CA GLY A 6 -21.29 10.88 -8.87
C GLY A 6 -20.46 11.70 -9.87
N LYS A 7 -20.43 13.04 -9.80
CA LYS A 7 -19.59 13.86 -10.70
C LYS A 7 -18.26 14.23 -10.05
N VAL A 8 -17.16 13.97 -10.76
CA VAL A 8 -15.82 14.42 -10.38
C VAL A 8 -15.63 15.85 -10.88
N VAL A 9 -15.31 16.78 -9.97
CA VAL A 9 -14.93 18.15 -10.33
C VAL A 9 -13.43 18.29 -10.15
N GLU A 10 -12.72 18.46 -11.24
CA GLU A 10 -11.27 18.61 -11.24
C GLU A 10 -10.91 20.09 -11.06
N VAL A 11 -10.18 20.42 -9.99
CA VAL A 11 -9.64 21.77 -9.78
C VAL A 11 -8.13 21.69 -9.94
N ARG A 12 -7.62 22.22 -11.06
CA ARG A 12 -6.17 22.26 -11.34
C ARG A 12 -5.58 23.54 -10.76
N ALA A 13 -4.71 23.42 -9.77
CA ALA A 13 -3.85 24.51 -9.31
C ALA A 13 -2.49 24.38 -9.99
N SER A 14 -2.28 25.09 -11.09
CA SER A 14 -0.97 25.23 -11.72
C SER A 14 -0.15 26.26 -10.96
N SER A 15 0.99 25.86 -10.38
CA SER A 15 1.93 26.80 -9.80
C SER A 15 2.56 27.65 -10.92
N LEU A 16 2.19 28.93 -10.98
CA LEU A 16 3.03 30.13 -11.26
C LEU A 16 2.28 31.34 -11.81
N ASP A 17 0.96 31.28 -12.04
CA ASP A 17 0.19 32.45 -12.47
C ASP A 17 -0.73 32.96 -11.34
N GLU A 18 -0.64 34.26 -11.03
CA GLU A 18 -1.58 35.01 -10.16
C GLU A 18 -3.04 34.97 -10.66
N GLN A 19 -3.27 34.39 -11.85
CA GLN A 19 -4.55 34.28 -12.53
C GLN A 19 -5.22 32.89 -12.40
N SER A 20 -4.62 31.93 -11.70
CA SER A 20 -5.31 30.67 -11.40
C SER A 20 -6.58 30.94 -10.59
N PRO A 21 -7.73 30.36 -10.95
CA PRO A 21 -8.98 30.54 -10.20
C PRO A 21 -8.74 30.13 -8.76
N LYS A 22 -8.88 31.07 -7.84
CA LYS A 22 -8.71 30.81 -6.42
C LYS A 22 -9.70 29.71 -6.04
N ILE A 23 -9.28 28.71 -5.26
CA ILE A 23 -10.12 27.56 -4.86
C ILE A 23 -11.52 28.00 -4.39
N GLY A 24 -11.61 29.16 -3.73
CA GLY A 24 -12.88 29.76 -3.32
C GLY A 24 -13.86 30.08 -4.46
N GLU A 25 -13.37 30.55 -5.61
CA GLU A 25 -14.21 30.84 -6.78
C GLU A 25 -14.75 29.56 -7.41
N ALA A 26 -13.92 28.51 -7.51
CA ALA A 26 -14.37 27.20 -7.97
C ALA A 26 -15.44 26.61 -7.05
N LEU A 27 -15.25 26.66 -5.72
CA LEU A 27 -16.26 26.21 -4.75
C LEU A 27 -17.57 26.99 -4.83
N LYS A 28 -17.49 28.30 -5.14
CA LYS A 28 -18.67 29.15 -5.37
C LYS A 28 -19.46 28.71 -6.59
N GLU A 29 -18.77 28.36 -7.67
CA GLU A 29 -19.43 27.85 -8.89
C GLU A 29 -20.10 26.51 -8.62
N ILE A 30 -19.41 25.57 -7.96
CA ILE A 30 -19.99 24.27 -7.60
C ILE A 30 -21.22 24.45 -6.72
N ARG A 31 -21.16 25.30 -5.67
CA ARG A 31 -22.31 25.58 -4.81
C ARG A 31 -23.51 26.11 -5.61
N LYS A 32 -23.27 27.05 -6.53
CA LYS A 32 -24.32 27.60 -7.40
C LYS A 32 -24.92 26.52 -8.31
N LEU A 33 -24.09 25.64 -8.87
CA LEU A 33 -24.54 24.51 -9.68
C LEU A 33 -25.36 23.49 -8.86
N SER A 34 -25.05 23.32 -7.57
CA SER A 34 -25.83 22.55 -6.61
C SER A 34 -27.18 23.20 -6.26
N GLY A 35 -27.39 24.48 -6.61
CA GLY A 35 -28.60 25.24 -6.32
C GLY A 35 -28.68 25.78 -4.88
N LEU A 36 -27.57 25.82 -4.14
CA LEU A 36 -27.53 26.29 -2.76
C LEU A 36 -27.14 27.77 -2.66
N THR A 37 -27.77 28.50 -1.75
CA THR A 37 -27.38 29.85 -1.35
C THR A 37 -26.18 29.82 -0.39
N GLN A 38 -25.53 30.98 -0.18
CA GLN A 38 -24.44 31.06 0.81
C GLN A 38 -24.92 30.83 2.25
N ALA A 39 -26.19 31.14 2.55
CA ALA A 39 -26.78 30.92 3.87
C ALA A 39 -27.02 29.43 4.12
N GLU A 40 -27.66 28.73 3.18
CA GLU A 40 -27.88 27.28 3.26
C GLU A 40 -26.55 26.51 3.35
N MET A 41 -25.53 26.95 2.60
CA MET A 41 -24.20 26.34 2.69
C MET A 41 -23.54 26.58 4.06
N ALA A 42 -23.78 27.73 4.66
CA ALA A 42 -23.24 28.05 5.99
C ALA A 42 -23.88 27.18 7.07
N GLU A 43 -25.18 26.91 6.96
CA GLU A 43 -25.92 25.97 7.81
C GLU A 43 -25.37 24.55 7.68
N LEU A 44 -25.16 24.05 6.46
CA LEU A 44 -24.57 22.72 6.22
C LEU A 44 -23.18 22.56 6.83
N LEU A 45 -22.40 23.63 6.84
CA LEU A 45 -21.04 23.66 7.40
C LEU A 45 -20.99 23.99 8.89
N ASN A 46 -22.13 24.32 9.51
CA ASN A 46 -22.22 24.83 10.88
C ASN A 46 -21.28 26.04 11.12
N VAL A 47 -21.27 26.99 10.19
CA VAL A 47 -20.51 28.24 10.27
C VAL A 47 -21.39 29.44 9.94
N GLY A 48 -20.94 30.66 10.26
CA GLY A 48 -21.65 31.87 9.83
C GLY A 48 -21.56 32.13 8.32
N GLN A 49 -22.61 32.71 7.73
CA GLN A 49 -22.64 33.07 6.29
C GLN A 49 -21.47 33.98 5.88
N ALA A 50 -21.01 34.85 6.78
CA ALA A 50 -19.83 35.68 6.55
C ALA A 50 -18.56 34.85 6.30
N SER A 51 -18.44 33.67 6.91
CA SER A 51 -17.32 32.74 6.69
C SER A 51 -17.36 32.13 5.29
N VAL A 52 -18.53 31.66 4.84
CA VAL A 52 -18.73 31.18 3.45
C VAL A 52 -18.39 32.27 2.43
N SER A 53 -18.83 33.51 2.68
CA SER A 53 -18.48 34.64 1.84
C SER A 53 -16.96 34.90 1.78
N LYS A 54 -16.25 34.72 2.89
CA LYS A 54 -14.78 34.87 2.94
C LYS A 54 -14.07 33.74 2.19
N PHE A 55 -14.52 32.49 2.38
CA PHE A 55 -14.00 31.32 1.69
C PHE A 55 -14.10 31.49 0.17
N GLU A 56 -15.28 31.90 -0.32
CA GLU A 56 -15.54 32.05 -1.75
C GLU A 56 -14.87 33.26 -2.41
N LYS A 57 -14.50 34.29 -1.64
CA LYS A 57 -13.83 35.49 -2.16
C LYS A 57 -12.31 35.33 -2.29
N GLY A 58 -11.76 34.16 -1.92
CA GLY A 58 -10.33 33.87 -2.07
C GLY A 58 -9.42 34.86 -1.32
N ARG A 59 -9.88 35.39 -0.19
CA ARG A 59 -9.14 36.37 0.63
C ARG A 59 -8.25 35.76 1.71
N THR A 60 -8.29 34.45 1.87
CA THR A 60 -7.50 33.70 2.85
C THR A 60 -7.00 32.42 2.20
N ASP A 61 -5.74 32.07 2.46
CA ASP A 61 -5.25 30.71 2.22
C ASP A 61 -6.17 29.75 2.97
N MET A 62 -7.02 29.06 2.21
CA MET A 62 -8.02 28.18 2.77
C MET A 62 -7.34 26.88 3.14
N GLN A 63 -7.46 26.48 4.41
CA GLN A 63 -6.95 25.19 4.84
C GLN A 63 -7.66 24.06 4.07
N LEU A 64 -6.90 23.04 3.66
CA LEU A 64 -7.44 21.88 2.94
C LEU A 64 -8.59 21.20 3.70
N CYS A 65 -8.55 21.19 5.04
CA CYS A 65 -9.64 20.67 5.87
C CYS A 65 -10.96 21.47 5.70
N THR A 66 -10.88 22.78 5.44
CA THR A 66 -12.05 23.62 5.14
C THR A 66 -12.61 23.30 3.77
N VAL A 67 -11.74 23.05 2.78
CA VAL A 67 -12.14 22.62 1.43
C VAL A 67 -12.86 21.27 1.50
N GLN A 68 -12.30 20.31 2.24
CA GLN A 68 -12.88 18.99 2.42
C GLN A 68 -14.31 19.07 2.99
N LYS A 69 -14.48 19.76 4.13
CA LYS A 69 -15.79 19.94 4.75
C LYS A 69 -16.79 20.60 3.80
N TYR A 70 -16.33 21.59 3.02
CA TYR A 70 -17.15 22.26 2.00
C TYR A 70 -17.63 21.29 0.92
N VAL A 71 -16.75 20.44 0.40
CA VAL A 71 -17.10 19.46 -0.64
C VAL A 71 -18.00 18.34 -0.09
N GLU A 72 -17.73 17.85 1.11
CA GLU A 72 -18.55 16.83 1.79
C GLU A 72 -19.97 17.35 2.10
N ALA A 73 -20.11 18.60 2.52
CA ALA A 73 -21.41 19.24 2.72
C ALA A 73 -22.24 19.36 1.41
N LEU A 74 -21.58 19.41 0.25
CA LEU A 74 -22.24 19.34 -1.06
C LEU A 74 -22.58 17.90 -1.49
N GLY A 75 -22.23 16.90 -0.69
CA GLY A 75 -22.39 15.48 -1.03
C GLY A 75 -21.32 14.93 -1.98
N GLY A 76 -20.17 15.60 -2.09
CA GLY A 76 -19.03 15.16 -2.88
C GLY A 76 -17.89 14.60 -2.03
N THR A 77 -16.90 13.98 -2.68
CA THR A 77 -15.65 13.55 -2.05
C THR A 77 -14.51 14.42 -2.57
N LEU A 78 -13.69 15.00 -1.69
CA LEU A 78 -12.50 15.73 -2.10
C LEU A 78 -11.38 14.73 -2.48
N ARG A 79 -10.87 14.84 -3.70
CA ARG A 79 -9.63 14.18 -4.14
C ARG A 79 -8.56 15.24 -4.40
N VAL A 80 -7.36 15.02 -3.88
CA VAL A 80 -6.19 15.87 -4.16
C VAL A 80 -5.22 15.08 -5.01
N SER A 81 -4.99 15.55 -6.23
CA SER A 81 -4.11 14.90 -7.20
C SER A 81 -2.82 15.70 -7.34
N ALA A 82 -1.71 15.00 -7.55
CA ALA A 82 -0.44 15.61 -7.93
C ALA A 82 -0.03 15.07 -9.31
N ALA A 83 0.21 15.98 -10.26
CA ALA A 83 0.67 15.63 -11.60
C ALA A 83 2.20 15.54 -11.63
N PHE A 84 2.72 14.44 -12.17
CA PHE A 84 4.15 14.24 -12.39
C PHE A 84 4.36 13.77 -13.82
N ASP A 85 5.48 14.15 -14.43
CA ASP A 85 5.84 13.61 -15.75
C ASP A 85 5.94 12.08 -15.68
N ALA A 86 5.28 11.39 -16.63
CA ALA A 86 5.23 9.93 -16.67
C ALA A 86 6.61 9.26 -16.77
N GLY A 87 7.61 9.97 -17.32
CA GLY A 87 9.01 9.54 -17.38
C GLY A 87 9.85 9.89 -16.16
N SER A 88 9.30 10.60 -15.16
CA SER A 88 10.05 10.95 -13.95
C SER A 88 10.34 9.69 -13.12
N SER A 89 11.58 9.57 -12.65
CA SER A 89 11.97 8.47 -11.77
C SER A 89 11.08 8.42 -10.51
N LEU A 90 10.64 9.56 -9.99
CA LEU A 90 9.75 9.63 -8.83
C LEU A 90 8.36 9.02 -9.12
N CYS A 91 7.76 9.29 -10.29
CA CYS A 91 6.46 8.72 -10.66
C CYS A 91 6.55 7.18 -10.73
N LEU A 92 7.61 6.64 -11.34
CA LEU A 92 7.85 5.19 -11.39
C LEU A 92 7.99 4.58 -9.98
N HIS A 93 8.78 5.19 -9.10
CA HIS A 93 8.94 4.72 -7.71
C HIS A 93 7.64 4.80 -6.91
N VAL A 94 6.86 5.87 -7.06
CA VAL A 94 5.57 6.03 -6.36
C VAL A 94 4.56 4.99 -6.86
N ARG A 95 4.51 4.73 -8.18
CA ARG A 95 3.64 3.69 -8.77
C ARG A 95 3.95 2.30 -8.24
N GLU A 96 5.23 1.92 -8.20
CA GLU A 96 5.65 0.60 -7.71
C GLU A 96 5.39 0.45 -6.20
N ALA A 97 5.69 1.48 -5.42
CA ALA A 97 5.63 1.40 -3.96
C ALA A 97 4.21 1.47 -3.39
N PHE A 98 3.25 2.13 -4.05
CA PHE A 98 1.98 2.51 -3.41
C PHE A 98 0.70 1.98 -4.08
N ASP A 99 0.77 1.17 -5.15
CA ASP A 99 -0.41 0.61 -5.85
C ASP A 99 -1.45 1.67 -6.27
N VAL A 100 -1.00 2.87 -6.60
CA VAL A 100 -1.88 3.98 -7.01
C VAL A 100 -2.41 3.71 -8.42
N GLU A 101 -3.73 3.77 -8.59
CA GLU A 101 -4.36 3.82 -9.91
C GLU A 101 -4.09 5.17 -10.55
N LEU A 102 -3.59 5.14 -11.80
CA LEU A 102 -3.56 6.35 -12.63
C LEU A 102 -4.99 6.58 -13.09
N ASP A 103 -5.51 7.78 -12.84
CA ASP A 103 -6.69 8.24 -13.58
C ASP A 103 -6.31 8.43 -15.06
N HIS A 104 -7.30 8.53 -15.94
CA HIS A 104 -7.21 8.54 -17.40
C HIS A 104 -6.28 9.61 -18.02
N GLU A 105 -5.66 10.49 -17.23
CA GLU A 105 -4.73 11.54 -17.67
C GLU A 105 -3.33 11.47 -17.01
N ASP A 106 -2.81 10.28 -16.68
CA ASP A 106 -1.47 10.11 -16.07
C ASP A 106 -1.27 10.81 -14.71
N GLN A 107 -2.37 11.05 -13.98
CA GLN A 107 -2.35 11.74 -12.69
C GLN A 107 -2.29 10.75 -11.51
N LEU A 108 -1.39 11.00 -10.55
CA LEU A 108 -1.31 10.24 -9.30
C LEU A 108 -2.32 10.79 -8.28
N VAL A 109 -3.26 9.94 -7.86
CA VAL A 109 -4.21 10.24 -6.78
C VAL A 109 -3.70 9.61 -5.48
N LEU A 110 -3.16 10.43 -4.59
CA LEU A 110 -2.67 9.96 -3.29
C LEU A 110 -3.80 10.08 -2.25
N PRO A 111 -4.07 9.05 -1.43
CA PRO A 111 -4.99 9.17 -0.30
C PRO A 111 -4.28 9.94 0.83
N ILE A 112 -4.20 11.26 0.67
CA ILE A 112 -3.53 12.17 1.62
C ILE A 112 -4.41 12.42 2.86
N PHE A 113 -5.72 12.14 2.77
CA PHE A 113 -6.72 12.50 3.79
C PHE A 113 -7.49 11.31 4.38
N THR A 114 -7.04 10.08 4.15
CA THR A 114 -7.63 8.92 4.83
C THR A 114 -7.08 8.80 6.25
N GLU A 115 -7.92 8.39 7.21
CA GLU A 115 -7.45 8.03 8.56
C GLU A 115 -6.45 6.86 8.51
N GLU A 116 -6.52 6.05 7.45
CA GLU A 116 -5.54 5.02 7.17
C GLU A 116 -4.22 5.62 6.66
N PRO A 117 -3.08 5.31 7.31
CA PRO A 117 -1.78 5.82 6.91
C PRO A 117 -1.41 5.33 5.51
N PHE A 118 -0.84 6.22 4.70
CA PHE A 118 -0.24 5.91 3.40
C PHE A 118 0.89 4.89 3.55
N ARG A 119 0.58 3.59 3.41
CA ARG A 119 1.57 2.52 3.54
C ARG A 119 2.13 2.18 2.17
N PRO A 120 3.45 2.25 1.94
CA PRO A 120 4.01 1.60 0.78
C PRO A 120 3.71 0.11 0.92
N HIS A 121 3.03 -0.47 -0.07
CA HIS A 121 2.81 -1.90 -0.15
C HIS A 121 4.17 -2.54 -0.39
N ARG A 122 4.82 -2.93 0.70
CA ARG A 122 6.12 -3.60 0.73
C ARG A 122 5.97 -5.10 0.85
N ASP A 123 4.85 -5.64 0.38
CA ASP A 123 4.63 -7.08 0.34
C ASP A 123 5.78 -7.73 -0.38
N VAL A 124 6.25 -8.85 0.16
CA VAL A 124 7.47 -9.51 -0.28
C VAL A 124 7.15 -10.88 -0.84
N VAL A 125 7.99 -11.34 -1.76
CA VAL A 125 8.05 -12.76 -2.14
C VAL A 125 9.26 -13.39 -1.48
N LEU A 126 9.04 -14.52 -0.81
CA LEU A 126 10.07 -15.31 -0.14
C LEU A 126 10.19 -16.69 -0.78
N SER A 127 11.39 -17.00 -1.29
CA SER A 127 11.73 -18.38 -1.67
C SER A 127 12.05 -19.20 -0.43
N ILE A 128 11.33 -20.28 -0.21
CA ILE A 128 11.47 -21.18 0.94
C ILE A 128 11.58 -22.63 0.42
N ARG A 129 12.32 -23.49 1.14
CA ARG A 129 12.40 -24.91 0.77
C ARG A 129 11.10 -25.65 1.12
N PRO A 130 10.68 -26.65 0.32
CA PRO A 130 9.45 -27.43 0.55
C PRO A 130 9.22 -27.91 1.98
N LYS A 131 10.27 -28.43 2.64
CA LYS A 131 10.20 -28.89 4.05
C LYS A 131 9.82 -27.81 5.07
N PHE A 132 10.02 -26.54 4.71
CA PHE A 132 9.75 -25.38 5.56
C PHE A 132 8.47 -24.67 5.14
N SER A 133 8.22 -24.50 3.84
CA SER A 133 6.99 -23.86 3.34
C SER A 133 5.75 -24.63 3.78
N SER A 134 5.76 -25.97 3.67
CA SER A 134 4.69 -26.84 4.18
C SER A 134 4.40 -26.61 5.68
N ARG A 135 5.45 -26.49 6.51
CA ARG A 135 5.33 -26.22 7.94
C ARG A 135 4.83 -24.82 8.26
N ILE A 136 5.14 -23.83 7.42
CA ILE A 136 4.58 -22.49 7.57
C ILE A 136 3.08 -22.54 7.26
N MET A 137 2.68 -23.23 6.19
CA MET A 137 1.27 -23.36 5.82
C MET A 137 0.45 -24.15 6.84
N SER A 138 1.04 -25.14 7.53
CA SER A 138 0.37 -25.86 8.63
C SER A 138 0.40 -25.08 9.96
N GLY A 139 1.12 -23.97 10.04
CA GLY A 139 1.28 -23.17 11.27
C GLY A 139 2.30 -23.71 12.27
N GLU A 140 2.98 -24.83 11.97
CA GLU A 140 4.04 -25.37 12.83
C GLU A 140 5.25 -24.44 12.90
N LYS A 141 5.67 -23.91 11.74
CA LYS A 141 6.82 -22.99 11.61
C LYS A 141 6.33 -21.55 11.55
N THR A 142 6.55 -20.83 12.64
CA THR A 142 6.14 -19.44 12.80
C THR A 142 7.28 -18.44 12.61
N VAL A 143 8.52 -18.91 12.41
CA VAL A 143 9.68 -18.03 12.24
C VAL A 143 10.49 -18.43 11.01
N GLU A 144 10.82 -17.45 10.17
CA GLU A 144 11.73 -17.59 9.03
C GLU A 144 13.02 -16.82 9.24
N LEU A 145 14.15 -17.46 8.95
CA LEU A 145 15.47 -16.89 9.12
C LEU A 145 16.00 -16.37 7.79
N ARG A 146 16.59 -15.17 7.78
CA ARG A 146 17.15 -14.55 6.58
C ARG A 146 18.51 -13.91 6.86
N ARG A 147 19.45 -14.08 5.92
CA ARG A 147 20.73 -13.36 5.93
C ARG A 147 20.57 -11.84 5.71
N ARG A 148 19.56 -11.42 4.93
CA ARG A 148 19.24 -10.02 4.64
C ARG A 148 17.72 -9.81 4.57
N PHE A 149 17.24 -8.72 5.14
CA PHE A 149 15.84 -8.29 5.05
C PHE A 149 15.70 -6.78 5.37
N PRO A 150 14.74 -6.05 4.79
CA PRO A 150 14.55 -4.63 5.08
C PRO A 150 14.05 -4.43 6.52
N LYS A 151 14.84 -3.74 7.34
CA LYS A 151 14.46 -3.37 8.72
C LYS A 151 13.19 -2.53 8.80
N SER A 152 12.91 -1.76 7.76
CA SER A 152 11.76 -0.85 7.68
C SER A 152 10.52 -1.51 7.05
N ALA A 153 10.46 -2.85 6.98
CA ALA A 153 9.23 -3.55 6.63
C ALA A 153 8.16 -3.24 7.69
N PRO A 154 7.02 -2.65 7.31
CA PRO A 154 5.94 -2.37 8.25
C PRO A 154 5.40 -3.66 8.88
N LYS A 155 4.93 -3.58 10.13
CA LYS A 155 4.14 -4.66 10.73
C LYS A 155 2.88 -4.88 9.89
N GLY A 156 2.58 -6.15 9.59
CA GLY A 156 1.47 -6.52 8.72
C GLY A 156 1.85 -6.63 7.24
N THR A 157 3.16 -6.61 6.92
CA THR A 157 3.62 -6.85 5.53
C THR A 157 3.21 -8.26 5.11
N ILE A 158 2.61 -8.42 3.92
CA ILE A 158 2.26 -9.73 3.40
C ILE A 158 3.49 -10.37 2.76
N ALA A 159 3.78 -11.62 3.12
CA ALA A 159 4.79 -12.45 2.51
C ALA A 159 4.12 -13.53 1.64
N TYR A 160 4.31 -13.44 0.33
CA TYR A 160 3.99 -14.49 -0.61
C TYR A 160 5.08 -15.56 -0.57
N ILE A 161 4.69 -16.81 -0.31
CA ILE A 161 5.64 -17.91 -0.10
C ILE A 161 5.78 -18.70 -1.40
N TYR A 162 6.95 -18.58 -2.02
CA TYR A 162 7.35 -19.42 -3.14
C TYR A 162 8.11 -20.64 -2.61
N SER A 163 7.57 -21.83 -2.89
CA SER A 163 8.23 -23.08 -2.59
C SER A 163 9.19 -23.45 -3.71
N THR A 164 10.46 -23.65 -3.36
CA THR A 164 11.53 -24.00 -4.30
C THR A 164 11.43 -25.47 -4.74
N SER A 165 12.43 -25.97 -5.47
CA SER A 165 12.44 -27.35 -5.98
C SER A 165 12.26 -28.39 -4.86
N PRO A 166 11.48 -29.48 -5.08
CA PRO A 166 10.83 -29.85 -6.35
C PRO A 166 9.48 -29.18 -6.66
N GLU A 167 8.82 -28.55 -5.68
CA GLU A 167 7.45 -28.00 -5.83
C GLU A 167 7.39 -26.87 -6.88
N ARG A 168 8.33 -25.92 -6.84
CA ARG A 168 8.45 -24.82 -7.82
C ARG A 168 7.13 -24.07 -8.07
N ALA A 169 6.47 -23.65 -7.01
CA ALA A 169 5.19 -22.96 -7.07
C ALA A 169 5.05 -21.93 -5.95
N MET A 170 4.19 -20.93 -6.14
CA MET A 170 3.72 -20.09 -5.05
C MET A 170 2.60 -20.83 -4.31
N VAL A 171 2.82 -21.09 -3.03
CA VAL A 171 2.00 -22.04 -2.26
C VAL A 171 1.06 -21.38 -1.27
N GLY A 172 1.23 -20.08 -1.00
CA GLY A 172 0.39 -19.36 -0.05
C GLY A 172 0.97 -18.02 0.39
N VAL A 173 0.36 -17.50 1.46
CA VAL A 173 0.71 -16.22 2.07
C VAL A 173 0.87 -16.36 3.58
N ALA A 174 1.65 -15.46 4.17
CA ALA A 174 1.71 -15.24 5.60
C ALA A 174 1.90 -13.75 5.90
N GLU A 175 1.42 -13.28 7.05
CA GLU A 175 1.66 -11.92 7.52
C GLU A 175 2.98 -11.86 8.31
N ILE A 176 3.85 -10.90 8.03
CA ILE A 176 5.03 -10.62 8.85
C ILE A 176 4.61 -9.72 10.02
N SER A 177 4.54 -10.31 11.20
CA SER A 177 4.11 -9.63 12.43
C SER A 177 5.26 -8.89 13.13
N SER A 178 6.50 -9.34 12.93
CA SER A 178 7.71 -8.76 13.52
C SER A 178 8.95 -9.11 12.70
N VAL A 179 9.88 -8.16 12.62
CA VAL A 179 11.22 -8.34 12.00
C VAL A 179 12.27 -7.99 13.04
N ARG A 180 13.12 -8.95 13.40
CA ARG A 180 14.21 -8.74 14.36
C ARG A 180 15.55 -8.96 13.70
N LYS A 181 16.43 -7.96 13.76
CA LYS A 181 17.85 -8.13 13.45
C LYS A 181 18.60 -8.42 14.75
N LEU A 182 19.30 -9.55 14.80
CA LEU A 182 19.95 -10.07 16.00
C LEU A 182 21.31 -10.67 15.66
N ALA A 183 22.16 -10.82 16.67
CA ALA A 183 23.41 -11.57 16.53
C ALA A 183 23.12 -13.05 16.24
N ILE A 184 23.97 -13.72 15.44
CA ILE A 184 23.74 -15.11 15.02
C ILE A 184 23.55 -16.06 16.22
N GLU A 185 24.38 -15.94 17.25
CA GLU A 185 24.25 -16.76 18.46
C GLU A 185 22.94 -16.53 19.21
N GLU A 186 22.42 -15.30 19.16
CA GLU A 186 21.12 -14.99 19.73
C GLU A 186 19.96 -15.56 18.91
N ILE A 187 20.09 -15.58 17.57
CA ILE A 187 19.12 -16.24 16.70
C ILE A 187 19.08 -17.74 17.01
N TRP A 188 20.24 -18.39 17.11
CA TRP A 188 20.31 -19.81 17.44
C TRP A 188 19.59 -20.11 18.76
N ARG A 189 19.98 -19.41 19.83
CA ARG A 189 19.42 -19.64 21.17
C ARG A 189 17.91 -19.43 21.25
N ARG A 190 17.36 -18.45 20.53
CA ARG A 190 15.95 -18.06 20.64
C ARG A 190 15.03 -18.72 19.61
N TYR A 191 15.55 -19.04 18.42
CA TYR A 191 14.70 -19.37 17.27
C TYR A 191 15.03 -20.68 16.56
N ALA A 192 16.12 -21.39 16.90
CA ALA A 192 16.50 -22.61 16.20
C ALA A 192 15.38 -23.66 16.17
N ASP A 193 14.75 -23.91 17.33
CA ASP A 193 13.69 -24.91 17.48
C ASP A 193 12.46 -24.55 16.64
N VAL A 194 11.95 -23.31 16.78
CA VAL A 194 10.76 -22.84 16.05
C VAL A 194 11.01 -22.56 14.57
N ALA A 195 12.28 -22.40 14.17
CA ALA A 195 12.67 -22.30 12.78
C ALA A 195 12.89 -23.68 12.12
N PHE A 196 12.84 -24.78 12.89
CA PHE A 196 13.04 -26.16 12.44
C PHE A 196 14.39 -26.39 11.74
N ILE A 197 15.45 -25.68 12.16
CA ILE A 197 16.77 -25.75 11.54
C ILE A 197 17.78 -26.44 12.47
N GLU A 198 18.52 -27.41 11.95
CA GLU A 198 19.57 -28.10 12.69
C GLU A 198 20.86 -27.28 12.72
N ARG A 199 21.70 -27.47 13.76
CA ARG A 199 22.92 -26.67 13.97
C ARG A 199 23.85 -26.66 12.75
N PRO A 200 24.18 -27.80 12.10
CA PRO A 200 25.07 -27.77 10.94
C PRO A 200 24.48 -27.01 9.74
N GLU A 201 23.16 -27.07 9.55
CA GLU A 201 22.48 -26.32 8.50
C GLU A 201 22.46 -24.82 8.83
N PHE A 202 22.23 -24.47 10.10
CA PHE A 202 22.23 -23.10 10.59
C PHE A 202 23.59 -22.43 10.44
N ASP A 203 24.66 -23.07 10.93
CA ASP A 203 26.02 -22.52 10.89
C ASP A 203 26.47 -22.27 9.46
N ARG A 204 26.22 -23.23 8.55
CA ARG A 204 26.49 -23.06 7.12
C ARG A 204 25.62 -21.95 6.49
N TYR A 205 24.36 -21.85 6.88
CA TYR A 205 23.46 -20.82 6.35
C TYR A 205 23.85 -19.41 6.78
N PHE A 206 24.46 -19.24 7.96
CA PHE A 206 24.93 -17.94 8.47
C PHE A 206 26.45 -17.74 8.40
N GLU A 207 27.17 -18.64 7.74
CA GLU A 207 28.62 -18.56 7.59
C GLU A 207 29.06 -17.18 7.07
N GLY A 208 30.04 -16.59 7.76
CA GLY A 208 30.61 -15.28 7.47
C GLY A 208 29.73 -14.07 7.86
N LEU A 209 28.72 -14.26 8.73
CA LEU A 209 27.87 -13.17 9.23
C LEU A 209 27.87 -13.10 10.77
N ASP A 210 27.90 -11.88 11.29
CA ASP A 210 27.75 -11.60 12.73
C ASP A 210 26.27 -11.40 13.13
N GLU A 211 25.44 -10.99 12.17
CA GLU A 211 24.02 -10.69 12.38
C GLU A 211 23.14 -11.28 11.27
N GLY A 212 21.91 -11.60 11.64
CA GLY A 212 20.88 -12.12 10.75
C GLY A 212 19.50 -11.56 11.11
N PHE A 213 18.48 -12.03 10.40
CA PHE A 213 17.09 -11.62 10.60
C PHE A 213 16.22 -12.81 10.97
N ALA A 214 15.35 -12.61 11.95
CA ALA A 214 14.23 -13.49 12.27
C ALA A 214 12.92 -12.76 11.91
N LEU A 215 12.14 -13.36 11.01
CA LEU A 215 10.83 -12.89 10.57
C LEU A 215 9.78 -13.74 11.28
N GLU A 216 8.96 -13.13 12.12
CA GLU A 216 7.83 -13.81 12.76
C GLU A 216 6.62 -13.73 11.84
N PHE A 217 6.03 -14.88 11.55
CA PHE A 217 4.83 -15.02 10.75
C PHE A 217 3.58 -15.14 11.62
N ALA A 218 2.48 -14.58 11.13
CA ALA A 218 1.13 -14.76 11.61
C ALA A 218 0.20 -15.05 10.42
N ASN A 219 -1.00 -15.55 10.69
CA ASN A 219 -2.07 -15.68 9.69
C ASN A 219 -1.63 -16.40 8.39
N ALA A 220 -0.78 -17.43 8.51
CA ALA A 220 -0.34 -18.21 7.35
C ALA A 220 -1.50 -18.98 6.74
N ARG A 221 -1.63 -18.91 5.41
CA ARG A 221 -2.73 -19.53 4.65
C ARG A 221 -2.20 -20.09 3.34
N PRO A 222 -2.41 -21.39 3.05
CA PRO A 222 -2.10 -21.94 1.74
C PRO A 222 -3.07 -21.39 0.69
N PHE A 223 -2.61 -21.34 -0.56
CA PHE A 223 -3.51 -21.16 -1.70
C PHE A 223 -4.26 -22.44 -2.00
N GLU A 224 -5.53 -22.31 -2.44
CA GLU A 224 -6.33 -23.45 -2.87
C GLU A 224 -5.68 -24.18 -4.04
N THR A 225 -5.15 -23.40 -4.99
CA THR A 225 -4.35 -23.90 -6.11
C THR A 225 -3.00 -23.20 -6.10
N PRO A 226 -1.89 -23.92 -5.89
CA PRO A 226 -0.55 -23.34 -6.02
C PRO A 226 -0.30 -22.81 -7.43
N LEU A 227 0.34 -21.65 -7.54
CA LEU A 227 0.66 -21.05 -8.83
C LEU A 227 2.06 -21.49 -9.27
N GLU A 228 2.14 -22.29 -10.34
CA GLU A 228 3.41 -22.87 -10.79
C GLU A 228 4.41 -21.83 -11.32
N LEU A 229 5.70 -22.16 -11.26
CA LEU A 229 6.78 -21.29 -11.76
C LEU A 229 6.59 -20.94 -13.24
N THR A 230 6.05 -21.85 -14.05
CA THR A 230 5.80 -21.61 -15.48
C THR A 230 4.80 -20.47 -15.67
N ASP A 231 3.64 -20.54 -15.01
CA ASP A 231 2.65 -19.45 -15.03
C ASP A 231 3.20 -18.15 -14.46
N LEU A 232 3.93 -18.23 -13.35
CA LEU A 232 4.56 -17.07 -12.73
C LEU A 232 5.52 -16.35 -13.70
N ARG A 233 6.31 -17.10 -14.46
CA ARG A 233 7.24 -16.58 -15.46
C ARG A 233 6.52 -15.97 -16.64
N GLU A 234 5.57 -16.70 -17.22
CA GLU A 234 4.86 -16.28 -18.42
C GLU A 234 4.00 -15.03 -18.17
N ARG A 235 3.32 -14.97 -17.02
CA ARG A 235 2.38 -13.88 -16.70
C ARG A 235 3.04 -12.67 -16.04
N PHE A 236 4.09 -12.88 -15.23
CA PHE A 236 4.66 -11.81 -14.39
C PHE A 236 6.17 -11.60 -14.57
N GLY A 237 6.83 -12.37 -15.42
CA GLY A 237 8.29 -12.36 -15.55
C GLY A 237 8.98 -12.65 -14.22
N PHE A 238 8.40 -13.56 -13.43
CA PHE A 238 8.87 -13.86 -12.08
C PHE A 238 10.12 -14.75 -12.10
N GLU A 239 11.10 -14.40 -11.28
CA GLU A 239 12.25 -15.25 -10.97
C GLU A 239 12.37 -15.44 -9.46
N PRO A 240 12.58 -16.67 -8.96
CA PRO A 240 12.67 -16.93 -7.53
C PRO A 240 13.80 -16.14 -6.85
N PRO A 241 13.52 -15.37 -5.78
CA PRO A 241 14.55 -14.63 -5.07
C PRO A 241 15.51 -15.53 -4.30
N GLN A 242 16.79 -15.13 -4.21
CA GLN A 242 17.73 -15.74 -3.26
C GLN A 242 17.47 -15.26 -1.81
N SER A 243 17.05 -14.00 -1.63
CA SER A 243 16.80 -13.39 -0.32
C SER A 243 15.33 -12.98 -0.17
N PHE A 244 14.88 -11.97 -0.90
CA PHE A 244 13.47 -11.62 -1.06
C PHE A 244 13.36 -10.72 -2.30
N LEU A 245 12.14 -10.55 -2.81
CA LEU A 245 11.81 -9.50 -3.77
C LEU A 245 10.58 -8.77 -3.26
N TYR A 246 10.41 -7.50 -3.65
CA TYR A 246 9.12 -6.85 -3.50
C TYR A 246 8.14 -7.42 -4.52
N ALA A 247 6.93 -7.76 -4.07
CA ALA A 247 5.88 -8.25 -4.95
C ALA A 247 5.44 -7.12 -5.87
N LYS A 248 5.57 -7.35 -7.18
CA LYS A 248 5.11 -6.42 -8.22
C LYS A 248 3.60 -6.24 -8.12
N ARG A 249 3.12 -5.06 -8.53
CA ARG A 249 1.71 -4.69 -8.50
C ARG A 249 0.80 -5.75 -9.13
N ASP A 250 1.11 -6.17 -10.36
CA ASP A 250 0.25 -7.08 -11.12
C ASP A 250 0.14 -8.46 -10.45
N LEU A 251 1.26 -8.94 -9.88
CA LEU A 251 1.27 -10.17 -9.08
C LEU A 251 0.41 -10.02 -7.83
N ARG A 252 0.50 -8.89 -7.12
CA ARG A 252 -0.32 -8.64 -5.92
C ARG A 252 -1.80 -8.59 -6.24
N LYS A 253 -2.20 -7.89 -7.32
CA LYS A 253 -3.60 -7.80 -7.75
C LYS A 253 -4.13 -9.19 -8.09
N PHE A 254 -3.41 -9.94 -8.93
CA PHE A 254 -3.77 -11.31 -9.29
C PHE A 254 -3.98 -12.22 -8.06
N LEU A 255 -3.01 -12.22 -7.13
CA LEU A 255 -3.09 -13.06 -5.93
C LEU A 255 -4.15 -12.58 -4.93
N LYS A 256 -4.53 -11.30 -4.94
CA LYS A 256 -5.67 -10.80 -4.16
C LYS A 256 -7.00 -11.24 -4.76
N ASP A 257 -7.13 -11.27 -6.08
CA ASP A 257 -8.39 -11.55 -6.77
C ASP A 257 -8.67 -13.06 -6.86
N GLU A 258 -7.67 -13.89 -7.18
CA GLU A 258 -7.84 -15.35 -7.28
C GLU A 258 -7.75 -16.07 -5.92
N HIS A 259 -7.09 -15.45 -4.93
CA HIS A 259 -6.93 -16.02 -3.59
C HIS A 259 -7.41 -15.04 -2.53
N SER A 260 -8.50 -14.31 -2.81
CA SER A 260 -9.12 -13.34 -1.91
C SER A 260 -9.28 -13.90 -0.49
N VAL A 261 -8.33 -13.56 0.36
CA VAL A 261 -8.51 -13.57 1.81
C VAL A 261 -8.28 -12.17 2.35
N VAL A 262 -9.10 -11.23 1.91
CA VAL A 262 -9.34 -10.02 2.69
C VAL A 262 -10.83 -9.94 2.94
N SER A 263 -11.23 -10.30 4.16
CA SER A 263 -12.57 -10.05 4.64
C SER A 263 -12.57 -10.03 6.16
N HIS A 264 -12.63 -8.78 6.65
CA HIS A 264 -13.16 -8.29 7.92
C HIS A 264 -12.25 -8.35 9.15
#